data_AF-A0A6C0AJW2-F1
#
_entry.id   AF-A0A6C0AJW2-F1
#
_cell.length_a   1.000
_cell.length_b   1.000
_cell.length_c   1.000
_cell.angle_alpha   90.00
_cell.angle_beta   90.00
_cell.angle_gamma   90.00
#
_symmetry.space_group_name_H-M   'P 1'
#
loop_
_entity.id
_entity.type
_entity.pdbx_description
1 polymer ?
#
loop_
_entity_poly.entity_id
_entity_poly.type
_entity_poly.pdbx_seq_one_letter_code
_entity_poly.pdbx_strand_id
1 'polypeptide(L)'
;MSESVENTLIEEDENKMKRLNEQIEDTYKKAFFDLLEQKTRSEPPDYIWIEKLYEEIRYKLTAILKKGSSLRVEIEESMDLEIFSQMIRNKAFNGADLYNLVNYVFEKCKQLGSPGRDKDVDKKFNELIDLMKSGAVFAEIVPVFIKNANECIDWMYEDMSEFSKKVSKK
;
A
#
# COMPACT_ATOMS: atom_id res chain seq x y z
N MET A 1 11.60 -35.98 28.04
CA MET A 1 10.15 -35.77 28.29
C MET A 1 9.82 -34.34 28.72
N SER A 2 10.70 -33.61 29.40
CA SER A 2 10.49 -32.19 29.74
C SER A 2 10.67 -31.24 28.55
N GLU A 3 11.76 -31.38 27.78
CA GLU A 3 12.06 -30.54 26.60
C GLU A 3 10.97 -30.54 25.52
N SER A 4 10.31 -31.68 25.31
CA SER A 4 9.25 -31.83 24.31
C SER A 4 7.96 -31.10 24.68
N VAL A 5 7.66 -30.98 25.98
CA VAL A 5 6.49 -30.24 26.47
C VAL A 5 6.75 -28.73 26.44
N GLU A 6 7.98 -28.32 26.78
CA GLU A 6 8.39 -26.91 26.79
C GLU A 6 8.44 -26.30 25.39
N ASN A 7 8.94 -27.05 24.38
CA ASN A 7 8.85 -26.63 22.97
C ASN A 7 7.40 -26.51 22.46
N THR A 8 6.50 -27.39 22.91
CA THR A 8 5.09 -27.36 22.47
C THR A 8 4.36 -26.12 23.03
N LEU A 9 4.66 -25.72 24.27
CA LEU A 9 4.09 -24.54 24.90
C LEU A 9 4.60 -23.24 24.25
N ILE A 10 5.87 -23.18 23.86
CA ILE A 10 6.45 -22.03 23.14
C ILE A 10 5.80 -21.88 21.76
N GLU A 11 5.61 -22.98 21.01
CA GLU A 11 4.94 -22.94 19.70
C GLU A 11 3.46 -22.53 19.79
N GLU A 12 2.74 -22.92 20.85
CA GLU A 12 1.36 -22.49 21.08
C GLU A 12 1.24 -21.01 21.42
N ASP A 13 2.15 -20.47 22.23
CA ASP A 13 2.19 -19.05 22.59
C ASP A 13 2.63 -18.15 21.41
N GLU A 14 3.60 -18.60 20.60
CA GLU A 14 3.97 -17.91 19.36
C GLU A 14 2.81 -17.88 18.35
N ASN A 15 2.08 -19.00 18.21
CA ASN A 15 0.90 -19.06 17.33
C ASN A 15 -0.26 -18.19 17.84
N LYS A 16 -0.49 -18.13 19.16
CA LYS A 16 -1.48 -17.22 19.75
C LYS A 16 -1.10 -15.76 19.54
N MET A 17 0.16 -15.40 19.77
CA MET A 17 0.66 -14.04 19.53
C MET A 17 0.56 -13.65 18.05
N LYS A 18 0.87 -14.58 17.14
CA LYS A 18 0.71 -14.35 15.71
C LYS A 18 -0.75 -14.10 15.33
N ARG A 19 -1.68 -14.96 15.77
CA ARG A 19 -3.12 -14.78 15.51
C ARG A 19 -3.67 -13.50 16.14
N LEU A 20 -3.20 -13.13 17.32
CA LEU A 20 -3.59 -11.89 17.97
C LEU A 20 -3.08 -10.68 17.18
N ASN A 21 -1.83 -10.71 16.71
CA ASN A 21 -1.28 -9.67 15.86
C ASN A 21 -2.02 -9.57 14.51
N GLU A 22 -2.35 -10.70 13.88
CA GLU A 22 -3.17 -10.75 12.66
C GLU A 22 -4.57 -10.16 12.91
N GLN A 23 -5.23 -10.51 14.02
CA GLN A 23 -6.54 -9.94 14.37
C GLN A 23 -6.49 -8.44 14.67
N ILE A 24 -5.45 -7.99 15.37
CA ILE A 24 -5.21 -6.57 15.63
C ILE A 24 -4.99 -5.86 14.30
N GLU A 25 -4.11 -6.37 13.45
CA GLU A 25 -3.82 -5.82 12.13
C GLU A 25 -5.08 -5.75 11.26
N ASP A 26 -5.88 -6.81 11.20
CA ASP A 26 -7.15 -6.85 10.47
C ASP A 26 -8.16 -5.84 11.03
N THR A 27 -8.25 -5.72 12.36
CA THR A 27 -9.16 -4.76 13.01
C THR A 27 -8.72 -3.32 12.75
N TYR A 28 -7.42 -3.03 12.81
CA TYR A 28 -6.86 -1.72 12.51
C TYR A 28 -7.00 -1.38 11.03
N LYS A 29 -6.71 -2.33 10.12
CA LYS A 29 -6.93 -2.18 8.68
C LYS A 29 -8.41 -1.91 8.41
N LYS A 30 -9.32 -2.66 9.01
CA LYS A 30 -10.76 -2.43 8.87
C LYS A 30 -11.17 -1.06 9.38
N ALA A 31 -10.77 -0.67 10.59
CA ALA A 31 -11.08 0.65 11.13
C ALA A 31 -10.48 1.79 10.28
N PHE A 32 -9.30 1.57 9.71
CA PHE A 32 -8.67 2.48 8.75
C PHE A 32 -9.47 2.57 7.46
N PHE A 33 -9.99 1.45 6.92
CA PHE A 33 -10.85 1.43 5.73
C PHE A 33 -12.24 2.03 5.96
N ASP A 34 -12.83 1.81 7.13
CA ASP A 34 -14.10 2.41 7.53
C ASP A 34 -13.95 3.94 7.67
N LEU A 35 -12.83 4.39 8.25
CA LEU A 35 -12.47 5.81 8.33
C LEU A 35 -12.20 6.40 6.95
N LEU A 36 -11.50 5.66 6.09
CA LEU A 36 -11.25 5.98 4.67
C LEU A 36 -12.54 6.32 3.95
N GLU A 37 -13.50 5.39 4.01
CA GLU A 37 -14.80 5.54 3.36
C GLU A 37 -15.59 6.71 3.95
N GLN A 38 -15.55 6.91 5.28
CA GLN A 38 -16.19 8.06 5.92
C GLN A 38 -15.59 9.39 5.46
N LYS A 39 -14.26 9.47 5.36
CA LYS A 39 -13.51 10.68 5.01
C LYS A 39 -13.58 11.04 3.54
N THR A 40 -13.69 10.04 2.66
CA THR A 40 -13.86 10.27 1.21
C THR A 40 -15.30 10.60 0.85
N ARG A 41 -16.30 10.14 1.64
CA ARG A 41 -17.73 10.45 1.46
C ARG A 41 -18.18 11.77 2.11
N SER A 42 -17.34 12.44 2.90
CA SER A 42 -17.72 13.73 3.49
C SER A 42 -17.92 14.80 2.40
N GLU A 43 -18.75 15.80 2.67
CA GLU A 43 -18.97 16.96 1.78
C GLU A 43 -18.44 18.25 2.42
N PRO A 44 -17.29 18.79 1.99
CA PRO A 44 -16.35 18.23 1.01
C PRO A 44 -15.53 17.05 1.58
N PRO A 45 -14.88 16.23 0.71
CA PRO A 45 -13.96 15.20 1.16
C PRO A 45 -12.84 15.78 2.02
N ASP A 46 -12.32 15.00 2.97
CA ASP A 46 -11.19 15.43 3.80
C ASP A 46 -9.89 15.43 2.99
N TYR A 47 -9.64 16.52 2.26
CA TYR A 47 -8.48 16.67 1.38
C TYR A 47 -7.15 16.57 2.12
N ILE A 48 -7.07 17.05 3.36
CA ILE A 48 -5.87 16.94 4.20
C ILE A 48 -5.55 15.47 4.44
N TRP A 49 -6.58 14.67 4.69
CA TRP A 49 -6.43 13.26 4.96
C TRP A 49 -6.05 12.48 3.69
N ILE A 50 -6.62 12.81 2.52
CA ILE A 50 -6.23 12.24 1.22
C ILE A 50 -4.77 12.59 0.85
N GLU A 51 -4.35 13.83 1.09
CA GLU A 51 -2.97 14.29 0.87
C GLU A 51 -1.96 13.44 1.65
N LYS A 52 -2.26 13.14 2.91
CA LYS A 52 -1.38 12.32 3.77
C LYS A 52 -1.21 10.91 3.24
N LEU A 53 -2.29 10.26 2.78
CA LEU A 53 -2.18 8.92 2.21
C LEU A 53 -1.32 8.88 0.95
N TYR A 54 -1.49 9.90 0.11
CA TYR A 54 -0.70 10.04 -1.10
C TYR A 54 0.79 10.25 -0.75
N GLU A 55 1.08 11.10 0.24
CA GLU A 55 2.42 11.29 0.79
C GLU A 55 3.00 9.97 1.33
N GLU A 56 2.21 9.19 2.07
CA GLU A 56 2.64 7.90 2.63
C GLU A 56 3.00 6.89 1.53
N ILE A 57 2.20 6.76 0.47
CA ILE A 57 2.51 5.87 -0.66
C ILE A 57 3.83 6.29 -1.32
N ARG A 58 3.97 7.58 -1.65
CA ARG A 58 5.20 8.12 -2.24
C ARG A 58 6.40 7.85 -1.34
N TYR A 59 6.27 8.11 -0.03
CA TYR A 59 7.33 7.87 0.93
C TYR A 59 7.74 6.40 0.97
N LYS A 60 6.77 5.47 1.05
CA LYS A 60 7.06 4.03 1.09
C LYS A 60 7.75 3.54 -0.19
N LEU A 61 7.37 4.03 -1.37
CA LEU A 61 8.04 3.69 -2.64
C LEU A 61 9.48 4.23 -2.70
N THR A 62 9.72 5.40 -2.14
CA THR A 62 11.04 6.07 -2.21
C THR A 62 12.00 5.71 -1.08
N ALA A 63 11.49 5.23 0.06
CA ALA A 63 12.29 4.93 1.25
C ALA A 63 13.27 3.76 1.04
N ILE A 64 12.94 2.81 0.17
CA ILE A 64 13.85 1.70 -0.20
C ILE A 64 14.98 2.15 -1.13
N LEU A 65 14.84 3.32 -1.77
CA LEU A 65 15.76 3.82 -2.77
C LEU A 65 16.84 4.69 -2.13
N LYS A 66 18.07 4.54 -2.64
CA LYS A 66 19.19 5.43 -2.28
C LYS A 66 18.81 6.88 -2.57
N LYS A 67 19.11 7.77 -1.61
CA LYS A 67 18.94 9.22 -1.79
C LYS A 67 19.64 9.68 -3.08
N GLY A 68 18.91 10.43 -3.91
CA GLY A 68 19.39 10.96 -5.19
C GLY A 68 19.53 9.94 -6.32
N SER A 69 19.02 8.71 -6.18
CA SER A 69 18.94 7.80 -7.33
C SER A 69 17.96 8.36 -8.38
N SER A 70 18.22 8.08 -9.66
CA SER A 70 17.36 8.54 -10.76
C SER A 70 15.91 8.09 -10.57
N LEU A 71 15.71 6.84 -10.16
CA LEU A 71 14.36 6.29 -9.90
C LEU A 71 13.67 6.99 -8.73
N ARG A 72 14.41 7.37 -7.69
CA ARG A 72 13.82 8.10 -6.56
C ARG A 72 13.36 9.49 -7.00
N VAL A 73 14.20 10.21 -7.73
CA VAL A 73 13.89 11.55 -8.26
C VAL A 73 12.67 11.47 -9.17
N GLU A 74 12.62 10.48 -10.07
CA GLU A 74 11.47 10.30 -10.97
C GLU A 74 10.16 10.00 -10.22
N ILE A 75 10.19 9.19 -9.15
CA ILE A 75 9.01 8.99 -8.29
C ILE A 75 8.63 10.28 -7.56
N GLU A 76 9.60 11.01 -7.02
CA GLU A 76 9.36 12.26 -6.29
C GLU A 76 8.78 13.37 -7.20
N GLU A 77 9.17 13.42 -8.48
CA GLU A 77 8.67 14.35 -9.50
C GLU A 77 7.31 13.93 -10.06
N SER A 78 7.12 12.63 -10.33
CA SER A 78 5.85 12.12 -10.88
C SER A 78 4.74 12.12 -9.83
N MET A 79 5.10 11.94 -8.55
CA MET A 79 4.18 12.03 -7.43
C MET A 79 4.33 13.36 -6.67
N ASP A 80 4.18 14.49 -7.36
CA ASP A 80 4.31 15.81 -6.77
C ASP A 80 3.16 16.14 -5.80
N LEU A 81 3.51 16.40 -4.53
CA LEU A 81 2.56 16.67 -3.45
C LEU A 81 1.82 17.99 -3.63
N GLU A 82 2.51 19.02 -4.12
CA GLU A 82 1.94 20.35 -4.29
C GLU A 82 0.94 20.33 -5.45
N ILE A 83 1.31 19.73 -6.58
CA ILE A 83 0.42 19.58 -7.74
C ILE A 83 -0.80 18.74 -7.35
N PHE A 84 -0.60 17.59 -6.70
CA PHE A 84 -1.72 16.74 -6.27
C PHE A 84 -2.68 17.48 -5.32
N SER A 85 -2.14 18.17 -4.32
CA SER A 85 -2.93 18.98 -3.37
C SER A 85 -3.76 20.05 -4.10
N GLN A 86 -3.15 20.77 -5.03
CA GLN A 86 -3.85 21.78 -5.83
C GLN A 86 -4.95 21.15 -6.69
N MET A 87 -4.70 19.99 -7.31
CA MET A 87 -5.68 19.31 -8.15
C MET A 87 -6.93 18.86 -7.36
N ILE A 88 -6.75 18.24 -6.19
CA ILE A 88 -7.89 17.75 -5.40
C ILE A 88 -8.70 18.90 -4.79
N ARG A 89 -8.03 19.96 -4.29
CA ARG A 89 -8.68 21.11 -3.65
C ARG A 89 -9.47 21.96 -4.63
N ASN A 90 -8.96 22.10 -5.86
CA ASN A 90 -9.62 22.85 -6.93
C ASN A 90 -10.59 21.98 -7.76
N LYS A 91 -10.87 20.74 -7.35
CA LYS A 91 -11.73 19.79 -8.09
C LYS A 91 -11.29 19.56 -9.55
N ALA A 92 -9.99 19.69 -9.81
CA ALA A 92 -9.37 19.41 -11.11
C ALA A 92 -8.92 17.95 -11.25
N PHE A 93 -8.83 17.21 -10.13
CA PHE A 93 -8.52 15.78 -10.12
C PHE A 93 -9.72 14.95 -10.59
N ASN A 94 -9.58 14.27 -11.73
CA ASN A 94 -10.65 13.50 -12.38
C ASN A 94 -10.30 12.00 -12.48
N GLY A 95 -11.21 11.22 -13.09
CA GLY A 95 -11.05 9.77 -13.20
C GLY A 95 -9.83 9.33 -14.03
N ALA A 96 -9.42 10.11 -15.03
CA ALA A 96 -8.21 9.82 -15.81
C ALA A 96 -6.94 10.05 -14.98
N ASP A 97 -6.92 11.11 -14.15
CA ASP A 97 -5.81 11.37 -13.24
C ASP A 97 -5.67 10.24 -12.21
N LEU A 98 -6.81 9.76 -11.67
CA LEU A 98 -6.85 8.64 -10.76
C LEU A 98 -6.33 7.35 -11.42
N TYR A 99 -6.78 7.05 -12.64
CA TYR A 99 -6.29 5.89 -13.39
C TYR A 99 -4.79 5.95 -13.63
N ASN A 100 -4.27 7.12 -14.02
CA ASN A 100 -2.84 7.32 -14.26
C ASN A 100 -2.02 7.14 -12.98
N LEU A 101 -2.48 7.70 -11.86
CA LEU A 101 -1.85 7.53 -10.55
C LEU A 101 -1.83 6.05 -10.13
N VAL A 102 -2.96 5.36 -10.29
CA VAL A 102 -3.08 3.94 -10.00
C VAL A 102 -2.08 3.15 -10.83
N ASN A 103 -2.14 3.27 -12.16
CA ASN A 103 -1.22 2.58 -13.05
C ASN A 103 0.25 2.84 -12.68
N TYR A 104 0.60 4.11 -12.42
CA TYR A 104 1.94 4.49 -12.01
C TYR A 104 2.39 3.76 -10.74
N VAL A 105 1.59 3.77 -9.68
CA VAL A 105 1.94 3.13 -8.41
C VAL A 105 2.12 1.62 -8.56
N PHE A 106 1.23 0.92 -9.27
CA PHE A 106 1.36 -0.53 -9.48
C PHE A 106 2.56 -0.89 -10.36
N GLU A 107 2.89 -0.08 -11.37
CA GLU A 107 4.12 -0.26 -12.15
C GLU A 107 5.37 -0.06 -11.29
N LYS A 108 5.38 0.92 -10.37
CA LYS A 108 6.48 1.05 -9.40
C LYS A 108 6.57 -0.12 -8.45
N CYS A 109 5.45 -0.69 -8.01
CA CYS A 109 5.48 -1.90 -7.20
C CYS A 109 6.15 -3.07 -7.94
N LYS A 110 5.86 -3.29 -9.23
CA LYS A 110 6.54 -4.31 -10.04
C LYS A 110 8.01 -3.99 -10.29
N GLN A 111 8.33 -2.73 -10.59
CA GLN A 111 9.70 -2.30 -10.85
C GLN A 111 10.62 -2.45 -9.63
N LEU A 112 10.08 -2.22 -8.44
CA LEU A 112 10.82 -2.26 -7.18
C LEU A 112 10.74 -3.61 -6.46
N GLY A 113 9.72 -4.42 -6.77
CA GLY A 113 9.46 -5.72 -6.17
C GLY A 113 10.16 -6.88 -6.85
N SER A 114 9.91 -8.09 -6.33
CA SER A 114 10.35 -9.33 -6.95
C SER A 114 9.48 -9.67 -8.16
N PRO A 115 10.06 -10.07 -9.31
CA PRO A 115 9.29 -10.54 -10.48
C PRO A 115 8.35 -11.72 -10.18
N GLY A 116 8.60 -12.45 -9.09
CA GLY A 116 7.71 -13.52 -8.62
C GLY A 116 6.33 -13.01 -8.16
N ARG A 117 6.21 -11.72 -7.84
CA ARG A 117 4.98 -11.07 -7.37
C ARG A 117 4.21 -10.34 -8.46
N ASP A 118 4.75 -10.19 -9.67
CA ASP A 118 4.13 -9.41 -10.74
C ASP A 118 2.68 -9.82 -11.02
N LYS A 119 2.40 -11.14 -11.00
CA LYS A 119 1.04 -11.66 -11.18
C LYS A 119 0.08 -11.29 -10.04
N ASP A 120 0.58 -11.24 -8.82
CA ASP A 120 -0.21 -10.85 -7.65
C ASP A 120 -0.48 -9.34 -7.67
N VAL A 121 0.52 -8.54 -8.08
CA VAL A 121 0.39 -7.10 -8.28
C VAL A 121 -0.61 -6.80 -9.41
N ASP A 122 -0.51 -7.49 -10.54
CA ASP A 122 -1.45 -7.34 -11.66
C ASP A 122 -2.87 -7.73 -11.24
N LYS A 123 -3.05 -8.76 -10.39
CA LYS A 123 -4.37 -9.12 -9.86
C LYS A 123 -4.98 -7.98 -9.04
N LYS A 124 -4.18 -7.33 -8.18
CA LYS A 124 -4.59 -6.20 -7.36
C LYS A 124 -4.89 -4.95 -8.18
N PHE A 125 -4.12 -4.72 -9.23
CA PHE A 125 -4.39 -3.67 -10.22
C PHE A 125 -5.70 -3.93 -10.96
N ASN A 126 -5.90 -5.14 -11.49
CA ASN A 126 -7.10 -5.49 -12.26
C ASN A 126 -8.38 -5.40 -11.42
N GLU A 127 -8.37 -5.81 -10.14
CA GLU A 127 -9.48 -5.61 -9.21
C GLU A 127 -9.93 -4.15 -9.16
N LEU A 128 -8.97 -3.23 -9.10
CA LEU A 128 -9.22 -1.79 -9.04
C LEU A 128 -9.68 -1.24 -10.39
N ILE A 129 -9.13 -1.72 -11.50
CA ILE A 129 -9.56 -1.32 -12.86
C ILE A 129 -11.00 -1.78 -13.13
N ASP A 130 -11.37 -2.98 -12.71
CA ASP A 130 -12.74 -3.48 -12.85
C ASP A 130 -13.73 -2.67 -12.00
N LEU A 131 -13.31 -2.24 -10.81
CA LEU A 131 -14.08 -1.31 -9.97
C LEU A 131 -14.25 0.06 -10.64
N MET A 132 -13.22 0.61 -11.26
CA MET A 132 -13.34 1.87 -12.01
C MET A 132 -14.29 1.74 -13.21
N LYS A 133 -14.25 0.61 -13.92
CA LYS A 133 -15.12 0.34 -15.08
C LYS A 133 -16.59 0.13 -14.71
N SER A 134 -16.88 -0.28 -13.48
CA SER A 134 -18.27 -0.46 -13.02
C SER A 134 -19.00 0.86 -12.74
N GLY A 135 -18.30 2.00 -12.83
CA GLY A 135 -18.85 3.32 -12.53
C GLY A 135 -18.82 3.67 -11.04
N ALA A 136 -18.00 2.97 -10.25
CA ALA A 136 -17.79 3.27 -8.84
C ALA A 136 -17.34 4.73 -8.66
N VAL A 137 -17.79 5.35 -7.56
CA VAL A 137 -17.43 6.73 -7.27
C VAL A 137 -16.04 6.82 -6.63
N PHE A 138 -15.44 8.01 -6.66
CA PHE A 138 -14.13 8.28 -6.05
C PHE A 138 -14.01 7.74 -4.61
N ALA A 139 -15.08 7.88 -3.83
CA ALA A 139 -15.12 7.43 -2.44
C ALA A 139 -15.08 5.90 -2.27
N GLU A 140 -15.44 5.13 -3.29
CA GLU A 140 -15.35 3.67 -3.31
C GLU A 140 -14.00 3.20 -3.88
N ILE A 141 -13.45 3.93 -4.85
CA ILE A 141 -12.20 3.57 -5.53
C ILE A 141 -10.99 3.84 -4.64
N VAL A 142 -10.93 5.01 -3.98
CA VAL A 142 -9.76 5.41 -3.19
C VAL A 142 -9.42 4.42 -2.08
N PRO A 143 -10.38 3.95 -1.25
CA PRO A 143 -10.06 2.97 -0.22
C PRO A 143 -9.46 1.67 -0.78
N VAL A 144 -10.01 1.15 -1.88
CA VAL A 144 -9.50 -0.07 -2.54
C VAL A 144 -8.12 0.17 -3.13
N PHE A 145 -7.88 1.34 -3.72
CA PHE A 145 -6.56 1.74 -4.20
C PHE A 145 -5.53 1.76 -3.08
N ILE A 146 -5.80 2.48 -2.00
CA ILE A 146 -4.87 2.61 -0.87
C ILE A 146 -4.58 1.23 -0.27
N LYS A 147 -5.61 0.37 -0.13
CA LYS A 147 -5.45 -1.01 0.32
C LYS A 147 -4.48 -1.78 -0.55
N ASN A 148 -4.81 -1.87 -1.84
CA ASN A 148 -4.09 -2.73 -2.78
C ASN A 148 -2.66 -2.22 -3.00
N ALA A 149 -2.45 -0.90 -3.05
CA ALA A 149 -1.13 -0.31 -3.12
C ALA A 149 -0.27 -0.65 -1.89
N ASN A 150 -0.82 -0.53 -0.68
CA ASN A 150 -0.08 -0.87 0.54
C ASN A 150 0.24 -2.37 0.61
N GLU A 151 -0.68 -3.25 0.26
CA GLU A 151 -0.40 -4.70 0.21
C GLU A 151 0.75 -5.04 -0.76
N CYS A 152 0.75 -4.43 -1.96
CA CYS A 152 1.84 -4.64 -2.91
C CYS A 152 3.18 -4.10 -2.39
N ILE A 153 3.16 -2.93 -1.73
CA ILE A 153 4.34 -2.34 -1.09
C ILE A 153 4.85 -3.26 0.03
N ASP A 154 3.97 -3.79 0.87
CA ASP A 154 4.34 -4.68 1.97
C ASP A 154 5.05 -5.94 1.44
N TRP A 155 4.56 -6.54 0.36
CA TRP A 155 5.27 -7.65 -0.32
C TRP A 155 6.68 -7.27 -0.77
N MET A 156 6.88 -6.05 -1.27
CA MET A 156 8.21 -5.58 -1.65
C MET A 156 9.15 -5.51 -0.44
N TYR A 157 8.67 -5.00 0.69
CA TYR A 157 9.45 -4.91 1.93
C TYR A 157 9.75 -6.28 2.53
N GLU A 158 8.78 -7.21 2.49
CA GLU A 158 8.95 -8.60 2.89
C GLU A 158 10.05 -9.28 2.07
N ASP A 159 9.95 -9.23 0.74
CA ASP A 159 10.91 -9.85 -0.17
C ASP A 159 12.32 -9.25 0.02
N MET A 160 12.43 -7.93 0.22
CA MET A 160 13.71 -7.26 0.50
C MET A 160 14.31 -7.69 1.83
N SER A 161 13.49 -7.80 2.88
CA SER A 161 13.90 -8.29 4.21
C SER A 161 14.40 -9.73 4.14
N GLU A 162 13.69 -10.60 3.42
CA GLU A 162 14.12 -11.98 3.20
C GLU A 162 15.43 -12.07 2.41
N PHE A 163 15.58 -11.26 1.38
CA PHE A 163 16.81 -11.20 0.58
C PHE A 163 18.00 -10.76 1.44
N SER A 164 17.85 -9.69 2.23
CA SER A 164 18.89 -9.19 3.15
C SER A 164 19.33 -10.25 4.16
N LYS A 165 18.37 -11.01 4.73
CA LYS A 165 18.66 -12.13 5.64
C LYS A 165 19.44 -13.26 4.96
N LYS A 166 19.13 -13.59 3.70
CA LYS A 166 19.84 -14.63 2.94
C LYS A 166 21.27 -14.21 2.60
N VAL A 167 21.48 -12.93 2.26
CA VAL A 167 22.81 -12.39 1.94
C VAL A 167 23.70 -12.30 3.19
N SER A 168 23.15 -11.91 4.34
CA SER A 168 23.91 -11.75 5.60
C SER A 168 24.32 -13.07 6.26
N LYS A 169 23.76 -14.21 5.83
CA LYS A 169 24.10 -15.55 6.31
C LYS A 169 25.21 -16.25 5.48
N LYS A 170 25.74 -15.58 4.46
CA LYS A 170 26.89 -16.01 3.65
C LYS A 170 28.13 -15.21 4.02
#